data_AF-A0A497C7A6-F1
#
_entry.id   AF-A0A497C7A6-F1
#
_cell.length_a   1.000
_cell.length_b   1.000
_cell.length_c   1.000
_cell.angle_alpha   90.00
_cell.angle_beta   90.00
_cell.angle_gamma   90.00
#
_symmetry.space_group_name_H-M   'P 1'
#
loop_
_entity.id
_entity.type
_entity.pdbx_description
1 polymer ?
#
loop_
_entity_poly.entity_id
_entity_poly.type
_entity_poly.pdbx_seq_one_letter_code
_entity_poly.pdbx_strand_id
1 'polypeptide(L)'
;MTRRPAFYFFLIIAAIFSTTLGFACYYYHQSVYKPITAAADRKIDLTIQPGESGFSVIKKLNDHQLIRSTFFAKIFFILQQKKGLGIQAGDYKLGSSMSLAEMYKIFQHGTFDVKLTIPEGLRLEEIAQIV
;
A
#
# COMPACT_ATOMS: atom_id res chain seq x y z
N MET A 1 36.20 26.99 33.09
CA MET A 1 35.40 27.80 32.13
C MET A 1 35.52 27.22 30.71
N THR A 2 34.96 26.03 30.42
CA THR A 2 35.19 25.34 29.11
C THR A 2 34.00 24.50 28.59
N ARG A 3 32.77 24.63 29.13
CA ARG A 3 31.61 23.81 28.69
C ARG A 3 30.82 24.34 27.49
N ARG A 4 31.12 25.55 27.00
CA ARG A 4 30.42 26.19 25.86
C ARG A 4 30.54 25.46 24.51
N PRO A 5 31.70 24.90 24.08
CA PRO A 5 31.80 24.23 22.78
C PRO A 5 31.03 22.91 22.72
N ALA A 6 30.92 22.20 23.84
CA ALA A 6 30.12 20.96 23.93
C ALA A 6 28.62 21.23 23.74
N PHE A 7 28.12 22.37 24.22
CA PHE A 7 26.73 22.78 24.02
C PHE A 7 26.42 23.13 22.56
N TYR A 8 27.30 23.88 21.88
CA TYR A 8 27.15 24.18 20.45
C TYR A 8 27.28 22.92 19.58
N PHE A 9 28.18 22.00 19.94
CA PHE A 9 28.31 20.72 19.26
C PHE A 9 27.03 19.86 19.40
N PHE A 10 26.43 19.83 20.59
CA PHE A 10 25.14 19.16 20.81
C PHE A 10 24.00 19.83 20.03
N LEU A 11 23.95 21.16 19.95
CA LEU A 11 22.98 21.91 19.14
C LEU A 11 23.10 21.61 17.65
N ILE A 12 24.33 21.52 17.13
CA ILE A 12 24.58 21.18 15.71
C ILE A 12 24.12 19.75 15.42
N ILE A 13 24.43 18.78 16.30
CA ILE A 13 23.95 17.40 16.16
C ILE A 13 22.42 17.36 16.19
N ALA A 14 21.79 18.06 17.12
CA ALA A 14 20.33 18.13 17.22
C ALA A 14 19.68 18.76 15.98
N ALA A 15 20.28 19.80 15.40
CA ALA A 15 19.81 20.44 14.17
C ALA A 15 19.93 19.50 12.95
N ILE A 16 21.04 18.76 12.83
CA ILE A 16 21.23 17.75 11.78
C ILE A 16 20.21 16.62 11.95
N PHE A 17 19.97 16.17 13.19
CA PHE A 17 18.98 15.13 13.49
C PHE A 17 17.56 15.60 13.13
N SER A 18 17.20 16.83 13.47
CA SER A 18 15.90 17.42 13.14
C SER A 18 15.68 17.50 11.62
N THR A 19 16.71 17.93 10.88
CA THR A 19 16.62 18.10 9.42
C THR A 19 16.52 16.75 8.71
N THR A 20 17.33 15.77 9.13
CA THR A 20 17.27 14.41 8.57
C THR A 20 15.96 13.71 8.89
N LEU A 21 15.42 13.89 10.10
CA LEU A 21 14.12 13.35 10.48
C LEU A 21 12.98 13.98 9.67
N GLY A 22 13.01 15.30 9.46
CA GLY A 22 12.04 16.01 8.62
C GLY A 22 12.07 15.53 7.16
N PHE A 23 13.26 15.36 6.60
CA PHE A 23 13.43 14.84 5.24
C PHE A 23 12.94 13.39 5.12
N ALA A 24 13.26 12.53 6.08
CA ALA A 24 12.78 11.15 6.11
C ALA A 24 11.24 11.08 6.18
N CYS A 25 10.62 11.95 7.00
CA CYS A 25 9.17 12.02 7.12
C CYS A 25 8.50 12.50 5.82
N TYR A 26 9.09 13.50 5.15
CA TYR A 26 8.65 13.96 3.84
C TYR A 26 8.73 12.86 2.77
N TYR A 27 9.85 12.13 2.73
CA TYR A 27 10.04 11.01 1.79
C TYR A 27 9.07 9.86 2.07
N TYR A 28 8.80 9.55 3.34
CA TYR A 28 7.81 8.55 3.72
C TYR A 28 6.42 8.92 3.19
N HIS A 29 5.98 10.15 3.46
CA HIS A 29 4.67 10.63 2.99
C HIS A 29 4.60 10.58 1.45
N GLN A 30 5.67 10.96 0.77
CA GLN A 30 5.71 10.90 -0.67
C GLN A 30 5.67 9.47 -1.21
N SER A 31 6.34 8.52 -0.57
CA SER A 31 6.37 7.12 -1.00
C SER A 31 5.07 6.37 -0.76
N VAL A 32 4.28 6.75 0.26
CA VAL A 32 3.04 6.07 0.62
C VAL A 32 1.83 6.64 -0.13
N TYR A 33 1.78 7.97 -0.29
CA TYR A 33 0.60 8.66 -0.83
C TYR A 33 0.72 9.10 -2.29
N LYS A 34 1.93 9.13 -2.89
CA LYS A 34 2.04 9.42 -4.32
C LYS A 34 2.11 8.15 -5.16
N PRO A 35 1.37 8.10 -6.28
CA PRO A 35 1.47 6.99 -7.21
C PRO A 35 2.82 6.97 -7.93
N ILE A 36 3.19 5.83 -8.49
CA ILE A 36 4.47 5.66 -9.18
C ILE A 36 4.47 6.42 -10.50
N THR A 37 3.38 6.28 -11.26
CA THR A 37 3.26 6.88 -12.59
C THR A 37 1.87 7.47 -12.75
N ALA A 38 1.78 8.78 -12.95
CA ALA A 38 0.52 9.46 -13.25
C ALA A 38 0.10 9.31 -14.73
N ALA A 39 1.03 8.91 -15.60
CA ALA A 39 0.86 8.99 -17.06
C ALA A 39 0.35 7.70 -17.74
N ALA A 40 0.44 6.54 -17.09
CA ALA A 40 0.03 5.27 -17.68
C ALA A 40 -0.87 4.53 -16.70
N ASP A 41 -2.14 4.34 -17.08
CA ASP A 41 -3.12 3.54 -16.34
C ASP A 41 -2.92 2.05 -16.64
N ARG A 42 -1.74 1.51 -16.29
CA ARG A 42 -1.51 0.07 -16.38
C ARG A 42 -2.26 -0.61 -15.24
N LYS A 43 -3.28 -1.39 -15.60
CA LYS A 43 -4.02 -2.25 -14.68
C LYS A 43 -3.31 -3.60 -14.58
N ILE A 44 -3.00 -4.00 -13.36
CA ILE A 44 -2.32 -5.25 -13.03
C ILE A 44 -3.24 -6.04 -12.11
N ASP A 45 -3.52 -7.28 -12.49
CA ASP A 45 -4.27 -8.22 -11.65
C ASP A 45 -3.31 -8.85 -10.64
N LEU A 46 -3.63 -8.75 -9.35
CA LEU A 46 -2.83 -9.25 -8.24
C LEU A 46 -3.68 -10.12 -7.32
N THR A 47 -3.33 -11.41 -7.27
CA THR A 47 -3.99 -12.40 -6.42
C THR A 47 -3.29 -12.54 -5.07
N ILE A 48 -4.04 -12.35 -3.98
CA ILE A 48 -3.59 -12.59 -2.60
C ILE A 48 -4.22 -13.89 -2.10
N GLN A 49 -3.37 -14.85 -1.73
CA GLN A 49 -3.85 -16.14 -1.22
C GLN A 49 -4.28 -16.06 0.25
N PRO A 50 -5.24 -16.90 0.68
CA PRO A 50 -5.60 -17.02 2.10
C PRO A 50 -4.38 -17.37 2.96
N GLY A 51 -4.17 -16.62 4.04
CA GLY A 51 -3.02 -16.80 4.93
C GLY A 51 -1.69 -16.26 4.39
N GLU A 52 -1.69 -15.60 3.24
CA GLU A 52 -0.49 -14.97 2.70
C GLU A 52 0.02 -13.85 3.61
N SER A 53 1.33 -13.86 3.89
CA SER A 53 1.93 -12.85 4.76
C SER A 53 1.94 -11.46 4.09
N GLY A 54 1.75 -10.40 4.88
CA GLY A 54 1.84 -9.02 4.36
C GLY A 54 3.20 -8.72 3.69
N PHE A 55 4.26 -9.42 4.09
CA PHE A 55 5.57 -9.33 3.43
C PHE A 55 5.56 -9.91 2.01
N SER A 56 4.91 -11.06 1.80
CA SER A 56 4.75 -11.68 0.48
C SER A 56 3.94 -10.76 -0.45
N VAL A 57 2.87 -10.14 0.06
CA VAL A 57 2.08 -9.15 -0.68
C VAL A 57 2.93 -7.95 -1.09
N ILE A 58 3.75 -7.40 -0.18
CA ILE A 58 4.68 -6.30 -0.50
C ILE A 58 5.69 -6.72 -1.57
N LYS A 59 6.18 -7.96 -1.52
CA LYS A 59 7.10 -8.48 -2.52
C LYS A 59 6.43 -8.54 -3.89
N LYS A 60 5.21 -9.09 -3.98
CA LYS A 60 4.43 -9.09 -5.23
C LYS A 60 4.21 -7.67 -5.76
N LEU A 61 3.82 -6.73 -4.90
CA LEU A 61 3.66 -5.32 -5.28
C LEU A 61 4.96 -4.73 -5.82
N ASN A 62 6.12 -5.10 -5.28
CA ASN A 62 7.41 -4.65 -5.78
C ASN A 62 7.76 -5.27 -7.13
N ASP A 63 7.52 -6.57 -7.28
CA ASP A 63 7.80 -7.32 -8.51
C ASP A 63 6.96 -6.76 -9.69
N HIS A 64 5.73 -6.32 -9.41
CA HIS A 64 4.86 -5.61 -10.35
C HIS A 64 5.17 -4.10 -10.48
N GLN A 65 6.22 -3.59 -9.83
CA GLN A 65 6.59 -2.17 -9.81
C GLN A 65 5.43 -1.24 -9.38
N LEU A 66 4.58 -1.71 -8.47
CA LEU A 66 3.47 -0.97 -7.87
C LEU A 66 3.86 -0.25 -6.57
N ILE A 67 5.06 -0.50 -6.03
CA ILE A 67 5.63 0.26 -4.92
C ILE A 67 7.01 0.85 -5.24
N ARG A 68 7.28 2.07 -4.75
CA ARG A 68 8.58 2.74 -4.91
C ARG A 68 9.66 2.16 -4.00
N SER A 69 9.26 1.71 -2.81
CA SER A 69 10.19 1.23 -1.79
C SER A 69 9.53 0.17 -0.91
N THR A 70 10.14 -1.02 -0.90
CA THR A 70 9.72 -2.15 -0.06
C THR A 70 9.84 -1.82 1.42
N PHE A 71 10.82 -1.00 1.82
CA PHE A 71 11.05 -0.66 3.22
C PHE A 71 9.91 0.19 3.81
N PHE A 72 9.52 1.25 3.11
CA PHE A 72 8.41 2.10 3.56
C PHE A 72 7.07 1.38 3.49
N ALA A 73 6.88 0.50 2.50
CA ALA A 73 5.70 -0.34 2.41
C ALA A 73 5.57 -1.31 3.60
N LYS A 74 6.67 -1.94 4.02
CA LYS A 74 6.70 -2.78 5.23
C LYS A 74 6.29 -2.01 6.48
N ILE A 75 6.89 -0.84 6.69
CA ILE A 75 6.55 0.00 7.85
C ILE A 75 5.06 0.35 7.84
N PHE A 76 4.54 0.77 6.69
CA PHE A 76 3.12 1.11 6.53
C PHE A 76 2.21 -0.10 6.84
N PHE A 77 2.49 -1.27 6.27
CA PHE A 77 1.69 -2.48 6.50
C PHE A 77 1.71 -2.90 7.97
N ILE A 78 2.87 -2.88 8.63
CA ILE A 78 2.99 -3.21 10.06
C ILE A 78 2.17 -2.23 10.91
N LEU A 79 2.26 -0.93 10.63
CA LEU A 79 1.50 0.10 11.35
C LEU A 79 0.00 -0.10 11.20
N GLN A 80 -0.46 -0.45 9.99
CA GLN A 80 -1.88 -0.64 9.72
C GLN A 80 -2.40 -1.96 10.29
N GLN A 81 -1.61 -3.04 10.22
CA GLN A 81 -1.92 -4.32 10.86
C GLN A 81 -2.06 -4.16 12.38
N LYS A 82 -1.22 -3.33 13.03
CA LYS A 82 -1.35 -2.99 14.45
C LYS A 82 -2.65 -2.23 14.78
N LYS A 83 -3.26 -1.55 13.82
CA LYS A 83 -4.57 -0.90 13.98
C LYS A 83 -5.76 -1.86 13.78
N GLY A 84 -5.50 -3.16 13.59
CA GLY A 84 -6.54 -4.16 13.32
C GLY A 84 -7.06 -4.12 11.88
N LEU A 85 -6.41 -3.38 10.99
CA LEU A 85 -6.75 -3.37 9.57
C LEU A 85 -6.03 -4.55 8.92
N GLY A 86 -6.77 -5.64 8.67
CA GLY A 86 -6.26 -6.84 8.03
C GLY A 86 -6.23 -6.72 6.49
N ILE A 87 -5.44 -7.57 5.85
CA ILE A 87 -5.46 -7.78 4.40
C ILE A 87 -6.39 -8.96 4.13
N GLN A 88 -7.36 -8.78 3.25
CA GLN A 88 -8.25 -9.85 2.80
C GLN A 88 -7.63 -10.60 1.61
N ALA A 89 -7.84 -11.90 1.54
CA ALA A 89 -7.50 -12.69 0.36
C ALA A 89 -8.49 -12.42 -0.77
N GLY A 90 -8.02 -12.47 -2.02
CA GLY A 90 -8.84 -12.16 -3.20
C GLY A 90 -8.02 -11.72 -4.40
N ASP A 91 -8.72 -11.44 -5.50
CA ASP A 91 -8.15 -10.99 -6.76
C ASP A 91 -8.35 -9.49 -6.94
N TYR A 92 -7.27 -8.72 -6.93
CA TYR A 92 -7.34 -7.26 -6.96
C TYR A 92 -6.86 -6.70 -8.28
N LYS A 93 -7.60 -5.74 -8.84
CA LYS A 93 -7.16 -4.97 -10.00
C LYS A 93 -6.53 -3.66 -9.53
N LEU A 94 -5.21 -3.56 -9.65
CA LEU A 94 -4.44 -2.43 -9.16
C LEU A 94 -3.91 -1.60 -10.34
N GLY A 95 -4.05 -0.29 -10.26
CA GLY A 95 -3.47 0.63 -11.24
C GLY A 95 -2.11 1.15 -10.79
N SER A 96 -1.16 1.35 -11.70
CA SER A 96 0.11 2.06 -11.42
C SER A 96 -0.07 3.54 -11.02
N SER A 97 -1.27 4.07 -11.24
CA SER A 97 -1.76 5.39 -10.85
C SER A 97 -2.29 5.44 -9.41
N MET A 98 -2.40 4.29 -8.72
CA MET A 98 -2.84 4.21 -7.32
C MET A 98 -1.67 4.38 -6.35
N SER A 99 -1.96 4.94 -5.19
CA SER A 99 -1.02 5.02 -4.05
C SER A 99 -1.05 3.74 -3.22
N LEU A 100 0.02 3.49 -2.46
CA LEU A 100 0.08 2.34 -1.55
C LEU A 100 -1.07 2.36 -0.52
N ALA A 101 -1.43 3.55 -0.03
CA ALA A 101 -2.54 3.71 0.90
C ALA A 101 -3.89 3.32 0.28
N GLU A 102 -4.11 3.64 -1.00
CA GLU A 102 -5.32 3.24 -1.74
C GLU A 102 -5.35 1.74 -2.00
N MET A 103 -4.24 1.16 -2.47
CA MET A 103 -4.12 -0.29 -2.66
C MET A 103 -4.43 -1.03 -1.35
N TYR A 104 -3.90 -0.54 -0.24
CA TYR A 104 -4.14 -1.12 1.08
C TYR A 104 -5.60 -0.97 1.55
N LYS A 105 -6.28 0.13 1.21
CA LYS A 105 -7.73 0.26 1.47
C LYS A 105 -8.56 -0.75 0.69
N ILE A 106 -8.18 -1.01 -0.56
CA ILE A 106 -8.83 -2.03 -1.41
C ILE A 106 -8.64 -3.41 -0.75
N PHE A 107 -7.43 -3.73 -0.30
CA PHE A 107 -7.16 -4.98 0.41
C PHE A 107 -7.93 -5.15 1.72
N GLN A 108 -8.32 -4.05 2.38
CA GLN A 108 -9.14 -4.12 3.60
C GLN A 108 -10.59 -4.45 3.31
N HIS A 109 -11.16 -3.88 2.23
CA HIS A 109 -12.56 -4.11 1.88
C HIS A 109 -12.75 -5.52 1.31
N GLY A 110 -11.69 -6.13 0.76
CA GLY A 110 -11.79 -7.33 -0.04
C GLY A 110 -12.46 -7.02 -1.37
N THR A 111 -12.25 -7.86 -2.38
CA THR A 111 -13.20 -7.94 -3.48
C THR A 111 -13.77 -9.34 -3.55
N PHE A 112 -15.10 -9.41 -3.49
CA PHE A 112 -15.87 -10.60 -3.84
C PHE A 112 -16.50 -10.36 -5.21
N ASP A 113 -15.73 -9.85 -6.17
CA ASP A 113 -16.20 -9.69 -7.55
C ASP A 113 -16.35 -11.07 -8.20
N VAL A 114 -17.48 -11.71 -7.96
CA VAL A 114 -17.89 -12.91 -8.70
C VAL A 114 -18.42 -12.45 -10.05
N LYS A 115 -17.74 -12.86 -11.13
CA LYS A 115 -18.18 -12.56 -12.49
C LYS A 115 -19.41 -13.43 -12.84
N LEU A 116 -20.61 -12.90 -12.59
CA LEU A 116 -21.87 -13.51 -13.03
C LEU A 116 -22.07 -13.22 -14.53
N THR A 117 -22.07 -14.25 -15.37
CA THR A 117 -22.38 -14.09 -16.80
C THR A 117 -23.83 -14.46 -17.03
N ILE A 118 -24.67 -13.49 -17.39
CA ILE A 118 -26.08 -13.72 -17.75
C ILE A 118 -26.15 -13.79 -19.29
N PRO A 119 -26.23 -14.98 -19.90
CA PRO A 119 -26.48 -15.10 -21.33
C PRO A 119 -27.85 -14.49 -21.69
N GLU A 120 -27.89 -13.79 -22.83
CA GLU A 120 -29.13 -13.23 -23.36
C GLU A 120 -30.13 -14.35 -23.65
N GLY A 121 -31.38 -14.18 -23.21
CA GLY A 121 -32.45 -15.16 -23.37
C GLY A 121 -32.83 -15.93 -22.11
N LEU A 122 -32.13 -15.74 -20.98
CA LEU A 122 -32.55 -16.27 -19.68
C LEU A 122 -33.82 -15.56 -19.17
N ARG A 123 -34.73 -16.34 -18.64
CA ARG A 123 -35.89 -15.82 -17.90
C ARG A 123 -35.49 -15.41 -16.49
N LEU A 124 -36.30 -14.55 -15.87
CA LEU A 124 -36.02 -14.02 -14.54
C LEU A 124 -35.91 -15.14 -13.48
N GLU A 125 -36.69 -16.21 -13.65
CA GLU A 125 -36.68 -17.38 -12.76
C GLU A 125 -35.35 -18.14 -12.82
N GLU A 126 -34.75 -18.22 -14.01
CA GLU A 126 -33.48 -18.93 -14.23
C GLU A 126 -32.30 -18.12 -13.70
N ILE A 127 -32.38 -16.78 -13.76
CA ILE A 127 -31.39 -15.90 -13.13
C ILE A 127 -31.40 -16.09 -11.60
N ALA A 128 -32.58 -16.25 -11.00
CA ALA A 128 -32.72 -16.47 -9.56
C ALA A 128 -32.19 -17.85 -9.09
N GLN A 129 -32.01 -18.81 -10.00
CA GLN A 129 -31.32 -20.08 -9.69
C GLN A 129 -29.79 -19.98 -9.78
N ILE A 130 -29.28 -18.98 -10.50
CA ILE A 130 -27.84 -18.77 -10.71
C ILE A 130 -27.24 -17.87 -9.61
N VAL A 131 -28.06 -17.02 -8.96
CA VAL A 131 -27.69 -16.09 -7.88
C VAL A 131 -27.91 -16.69 -6.50
#